data_AF-A0A849TKS3-F1
#
_entry.id   AF-A0A849TKS3-F1
#
_cell.length_a   1.000
_cell.length_b   1.000
_cell.length_c   1.000
_cell.angle_alpha   90.00
_cell.angle_beta   90.00
_cell.angle_gamma   90.00
#
_symmetry.space_group_name_H-M   'P 1'
#
loop_
_entity.id
_entity.type
_entity.pdbx_description
1 polymer ?
#
loop_
_entity_poly.entity_id
_entity_poly.type
_entity_poly.pdbx_seq_one_letter_code
_entity_poly.pdbx_strand_id
1 'polypeptide(L)'
;MRPGQQNNRRGRGRNRNKQQQQNPLTRSFESNGPDVKVRGTPAHIAEKYLSLARDATSSGDPVLAENYLQHAEHYNRIIMAYREQFQQG
;
A
#
# COMPACT_ATOMS: atom_id res chain seq x y z
N MET A 1 -20.72 36.76 28.53
CA MET A 1 -21.16 36.01 27.33
C MET A 1 -19.99 35.96 26.35
N ARG A 2 -19.39 34.79 26.10
CA ARG A 2 -18.26 34.63 25.14
C ARG A 2 -18.81 34.03 23.83
N PRO A 3 -18.56 34.66 22.67
CA PRO A 3 -19.06 34.17 21.38
C PRO A 3 -18.28 32.95 20.88
N GLY A 4 -18.96 32.16 20.06
CA GLY A 4 -18.64 30.79 19.70
C GLY A 4 -17.35 30.58 18.91
N GLN A 5 -16.79 29.38 19.11
CA GLN A 5 -15.60 28.88 18.45
C GLN A 5 -16.03 27.84 17.40
N GLN A 6 -16.50 28.32 16.25
CA GLN A 6 -16.74 27.50 15.07
C GLN A 6 -15.51 27.56 14.16
N ASN A 7 -15.10 26.38 13.69
CA ASN A 7 -14.25 26.14 12.52
C ASN A 7 -12.91 26.88 12.46
N ASN A 8 -11.85 26.18 12.90
CA ASN A 8 -10.50 26.55 12.52
C ASN A 8 -9.57 25.34 12.34
N ARG A 9 -9.44 24.95 11.06
CA ARG A 9 -8.15 24.83 10.38
C ARG A 9 -7.33 23.53 10.51
N ARG A 10 -6.98 23.06 9.31
CA ARG A 10 -5.65 22.58 8.86
C ARG A 10 -5.36 21.08 8.94
N GLY A 11 -5.63 20.41 7.82
CA GLY A 11 -4.57 19.82 7.00
C GLY A 11 -3.74 18.71 7.66
N ARG A 12 -4.29 17.49 7.70
CA ARG A 12 -3.49 16.27 7.85
C ARG A 12 -3.50 15.52 6.52
N GLY A 13 -2.42 15.61 5.76
CA GLY A 13 -2.29 14.85 4.50
C GLY A 13 -1.13 15.24 3.59
N ARG A 14 -0.38 16.31 3.86
CA ARG A 14 0.82 16.66 3.08
C ARG A 14 2.09 16.36 3.87
N ASN A 15 2.52 15.10 3.86
CA ASN A 15 3.92 14.76 4.12
C ASN A 15 4.35 13.41 3.50
N ARG A 16 4.20 13.26 2.18
CA ARG A 16 4.90 12.22 1.39
C ARG A 16 5.59 12.79 0.16
N ASN A 17 6.09 14.02 0.26
CA ASN A 17 6.72 14.73 -0.86
C ASN A 17 8.22 14.94 -0.61
N LYS A 18 8.96 13.85 -0.32
CA LYS A 18 10.43 13.87 -0.19
C LYS A 18 11.13 12.51 -0.32
N GLN A 19 10.52 11.54 -1.01
CA GLN A 19 11.18 10.27 -1.38
C GLN A 19 11.18 10.04 -2.89
N GLN A 20 11.00 11.12 -3.67
CA GLN A 20 11.43 11.18 -5.07
C GLN A 20 12.95 11.16 -5.08
N GLN A 21 13.55 9.99 -5.37
CA GLN A 21 14.87 9.79 -6.00
C GLN A 21 15.44 8.39 -5.72
N GLN A 22 14.81 7.57 -4.87
CA GLN A 22 15.25 6.19 -4.66
C GLN A 22 14.29 5.20 -5.30
N ASN A 23 14.86 4.30 -6.09
CA ASN A 23 14.18 3.27 -6.86
C ASN A 23 13.23 2.45 -5.94
N PRO A 24 11.90 2.60 -6.03
CA PRO A 24 10.94 1.89 -5.19
C PRO A 24 10.97 0.38 -5.43
N LEU A 25 11.46 -0.12 -6.58
CA LEU A 25 11.66 -1.57 -6.74
C LEU A 25 12.75 -2.11 -5.82
N THR A 26 13.78 -1.31 -5.51
CA THR A 26 14.89 -1.74 -4.64
C THR A 26 14.65 -1.40 -3.16
N ARG A 27 13.60 -0.65 -2.87
CA ARG A 27 13.29 -0.24 -1.50
C ARG A 27 12.54 -1.33 -0.76
N SER A 28 12.93 -1.57 0.48
CA SER A 28 12.15 -2.41 1.39
C SER A 28 10.90 -1.64 1.83
N PHE A 29 9.74 -2.17 1.46
CA PHE A 29 8.44 -1.73 1.95
C PHE A 29 8.03 -2.58 3.15
N GLU A 30 7.19 -1.99 3.99
CA GLU A 30 6.49 -2.69 5.07
C GLU A 30 5.01 -2.55 4.80
N SER A 31 4.34 -3.69 4.67
CA SER A 31 2.89 -3.78 4.53
C SER A 31 2.30 -4.24 5.84
N ASN A 32 1.35 -3.45 6.35
CA ASN A 32 0.54 -3.82 7.50
C ASN A 32 -0.78 -4.37 6.95
N GLY A 33 -0.80 -5.69 6.69
CA GLY A 33 -2.02 -6.40 6.33
C GLY A 33 -2.89 -6.66 7.56
N PRO A 34 -4.13 -7.14 7.36
CA PRO A 34 -5.09 -7.40 8.43
C PRO A 34 -4.56 -8.39 9.47
N ASP A 35 -3.89 -9.48 9.04
CA ASP A 35 -3.31 -10.48 9.94
C ASP A 35 -1.78 -10.58 9.87
N VAL A 36 -1.17 -10.11 8.78
CA VAL A 36 0.25 -10.37 8.51
C VAL A 36 0.99 -9.09 8.17
N LYS A 37 2.08 -8.83 8.89
CA LYS A 37 3.06 -7.81 8.51
C LYS A 37 4.04 -8.40 7.51
N VAL A 38 3.98 -7.92 6.27
CA VAL A 38 4.86 -8.38 5.19
C VAL A 38 5.90 -7.32 4.93
N ARG A 39 7.18 -7.68 5.03
CA ARG A 39 8.30 -6.77 4.75
C ARG A 39 9.13 -7.33 3.60
N GLY A 40 9.53 -6.47 2.66
CA GLY A 40 10.35 -6.89 1.52
C GLY A 40 10.28 -5.92 0.35
N THR A 41 10.74 -6.35 -0.81
CA THR A 41 10.53 -5.59 -2.05
C THR A 41 9.04 -5.59 -2.41
N PRO A 42 8.56 -4.59 -3.18
CA PRO A 42 7.15 -4.54 -3.60
C PRO A 42 6.69 -5.84 -4.28
N ALA A 43 7.55 -6.44 -5.11
CA ALA A 43 7.26 -7.71 -5.79
C ALA A 43 7.01 -8.83 -4.78
N HIS A 44 7.91 -8.97 -3.81
CA HIS A 44 7.81 -10.01 -2.79
C HIS A 44 6.54 -9.83 -1.92
N ILE A 45 6.19 -8.59 -1.60
CA ILE A 45 4.97 -8.30 -0.84
C ILE A 45 3.72 -8.67 -1.67
N ALA A 46 3.69 -8.33 -2.95
CA ALA A 46 2.58 -8.67 -3.83
C ALA A 46 2.38 -10.19 -3.94
N GLU A 47 3.45 -10.96 -4.12
CA GLU A 47 3.41 -12.42 -4.17
C GLU A 47 2.90 -13.03 -2.86
N LYS A 48 3.34 -12.51 -1.71
CA LYS A 48 2.88 -12.96 -0.39
C LYS A 48 1.37 -12.77 -0.24
N TYR A 49 0.85 -11.59 -0.61
CA TYR A 49 -0.58 -11.32 -0.54
C TYR A 49 -1.40 -12.14 -1.53
N LEU A 50 -0.88 -12.43 -2.72
CA LEU A 50 -1.54 -13.34 -3.66
C LEU A 50 -1.66 -14.76 -3.09
N SER A 51 -0.64 -15.26 -2.38
CA SER A 51 -0.73 -16.53 -1.67
C SER A 51 -1.81 -16.48 -0.59
N LEU A 52 -1.75 -15.48 0.30
CA LEU A 52 -2.71 -15.32 1.40
C LEU A 52 -4.16 -15.19 0.90
N ALA A 53 -4.37 -14.53 -0.25
CA ALA A 53 -5.68 -14.42 -0.88
C ALA A 53 -6.21 -15.79 -1.35
N ARG A 54 -5.35 -16.65 -1.89
CA ARG A 54 -5.73 -18.02 -2.30
C ARG A 54 -6.08 -18.87 -1.10
N ASP A 55 -5.28 -18.79 -0.04
CA ASP A 55 -5.54 -19.47 1.23
C ASP A 55 -6.88 -19.02 1.83
N ALA A 56 -7.14 -17.71 1.90
CA ALA A 56 -8.41 -17.16 2.39
C ALA A 56 -9.62 -17.52 1.51
N THR A 57 -9.43 -17.60 0.18
CA THR A 57 -10.47 -18.07 -0.73
C THR A 57 -10.79 -19.54 -0.46
N SER A 58 -9.77 -20.37 -0.25
CA SER A 58 -9.93 -21.80 0.06
C SER A 58 -10.47 -22.06 1.47
N SER A 59 -10.26 -21.15 2.43
CA SER A 59 -10.81 -21.26 3.78
C SER A 59 -12.28 -20.82 3.85
N GLY A 60 -12.80 -20.19 2.79
CA GLY A 60 -14.18 -19.72 2.73
C GLY A 60 -14.38 -18.30 3.26
N ASP A 61 -13.32 -17.48 3.36
CA ASP A 61 -13.37 -16.08 3.81
C ASP A 61 -13.16 -15.10 2.63
N PRO A 62 -14.20 -14.84 1.82
CA PRO A 62 -14.07 -14.00 0.63
C PRO A 62 -13.75 -12.53 0.94
N VAL A 63 -14.20 -12.02 2.08
CA VAL A 63 -13.91 -10.64 2.52
C VAL A 63 -12.42 -10.47 2.81
N LEU A 64 -11.82 -11.48 3.44
CA LEU A 64 -10.39 -11.48 3.75
C LEU A 64 -9.56 -11.67 2.47
N ALA A 65 -9.99 -12.55 1.57
CA ALA A 65 -9.36 -12.73 0.26
C ALA A 65 -9.32 -11.43 -0.55
N GLU A 66 -10.44 -10.70 -0.62
CA GLU A 66 -10.54 -9.41 -1.31
C GLU A 66 -9.60 -8.36 -0.69
N ASN A 67 -9.53 -8.33 0.65
CA ASN A 67 -8.61 -7.45 1.36
C ASN A 67 -7.15 -7.73 0.95
N TYR A 68 -6.73 -9.00 0.93
CA TYR A 68 -5.40 -9.39 0.47
C TYR A 68 -5.16 -9.07 -1.01
N LEU A 69 -6.15 -9.25 -1.88
CA LEU A 69 -6.04 -8.90 -3.29
C LEU A 69 -5.82 -7.40 -3.50
N GLN A 70 -6.52 -6.55 -2.74
CA GLN A 70 -6.30 -5.10 -2.79
C GLN A 70 -4.87 -4.74 -2.38
N HIS A 71 -4.33 -5.40 -1.35
CA HIS A 71 -2.93 -5.22 -0.97
C HIS A 71 -1.98 -5.65 -2.09
N ALA A 72 -2.19 -6.82 -2.70
CA ALA A 72 -1.37 -7.28 -3.82
C ALA A 72 -1.43 -6.31 -5.01
N GLU A 73 -2.63 -5.83 -5.37
CA GLU A 73 -2.85 -4.87 -6.45
C GLU A 73 -2.11 -3.57 -6.19
N HIS A 74 -2.16 -3.05 -4.95
CA HIS A 74 -1.46 -1.84 -4.58
C HIS A 74 0.05 -1.92 -4.86
N TYR A 75 0.70 -3.03 -4.47
CA TYR A 75 2.14 -3.19 -4.71
C TYR A 75 2.45 -3.45 -6.18
N ASN A 76 1.60 -4.21 -6.90
CA ASN A 76 1.74 -4.38 -8.35
C ASN A 76 1.68 -3.03 -9.08
N ARG A 77 0.75 -2.14 -8.70
CA ARG A 77 0.65 -0.79 -9.26
C ARG A 77 1.90 0.04 -9.01
N ILE A 78 2.50 -0.05 -7.81
CA ILE A 78 3.77 0.63 -7.51
C ILE A 78 4.90 0.11 -8.42
N ILE A 79 4.96 -1.21 -8.63
CA ILE A 79 5.95 -1.83 -9.52
C ILE A 79 5.76 -1.34 -10.95
N MET A 80 4.53 -1.39 -11.47
CA MET A 80 4.22 -0.98 -12.84
C MET A 80 4.49 0.50 -13.06
N ALA A 81 3.99 1.38 -12.20
CA ALA A 81 4.20 2.82 -12.29
C ALA A 81 5.70 3.17 -12.32
N TYR A 82 6.53 2.42 -11.57
CA TYR A 82 7.96 2.63 -11.61
C TYR A 82 8.64 2.05 -12.86
N ARG A 83 8.23 0.87 -13.32
CA ARG A 83 8.72 0.31 -14.59
C ARG A 83 8.42 1.24 -15.77
N GLU A 84 7.24 1.85 -15.80
CA GLU A 84 6.86 2.87 -16.78
C GLU A 84 7.69 4.14 -16.66
N GLN A 85 8.01 4.57 -15.44
CA GLN A 85 8.90 5.72 -15.22
C GLN A 85 10.33 5.44 -15.71
N PHE A 86 10.84 4.22 -15.52
CA PHE A 86 12.19 3.82 -15.95
C PHE A 86 12.31 3.56 -17.46
N GLN A 87 11.20 3.25 -18.14
CA GLN A 87 11.18 3.12 -19.60
C GLN A 87 11.09 4.48 -20.33
N GLN A 88 10.73 5.56 -19.64
CA GLN A 88 10.59 6.91 -20.22
C GLN A 88 11.80 7.82 -19.98
N GLY A 89 12.91 7.29 -19.45
CA GLY A 89 14.19 8.01 -19.29
C GLY A 89 15.27 7.41 -20.18
#